data_AF-A0A7R9QTQ7-F1
#
_entry.id   AF-A0A7R9QTQ7-F1
#
_cell.length_a   1.000
_cell.length_b   1.000
_cell.length_c   1.000
_cell.angle_alpha   90.00
_cell.angle_beta   90.00
_cell.angle_gamma   90.00
#
_symmetry.space_group_name_H-M   'P 1'
#
loop_
_entity.id
_entity.type
_entity.pdbx_description
1 polymer ?
#
loop_
_entity_poly.entity_id
_entity_poly.type
_entity_poly.pdbx_seq_one_letter_code
_entity_poly.pdbx_strand_id
1 'polypeptide(L)'
;MSQKRIHYHSLIPNTRLDSRLLLKSLIAFNIVLAVYNIITLQSNTSSKANPCLIVINTSKHSTNAHNSLQKADFEPQNVANPEVTPINGQLFDTRDKPSDRSEDKPNMSSNISEDKTKILNARTRAPIWWSTETRGSYTVLKNFIPGDDKPQPLESVTLTTQGTHSFLYHIENLCLRWDGHISVAVYAPGLDFPLVVNLIHYLRKCRDPCVKAKTSWHLVYDTLHNPHSNASYPDSYVEDMDFDCTQSYSELTDRFNTTFRSDHSLPYPINVVRNVARLNAQTKYIFASDIELYPSLLSKEESKY
;
A
#
# COMPACT_ATOMS: atom_id res chain seq x y z
N MET A 1 87.34 42.00 -25.12
CA MET A 1 86.25 42.02 -24.11
C MET A 1 85.36 40.82 -24.39
N SER A 2 85.57 39.67 -23.74
CA SER A 2 85.26 39.32 -22.34
C SER A 2 83.75 39.21 -22.05
N GLN A 3 83.32 37.94 -21.99
CA GLN A 3 82.42 37.34 -20.97
C GLN A 3 81.04 37.95 -20.71
N LYS A 4 79.98 37.16 -20.92
CA LYS A 4 79.42 36.32 -19.85
C LYS A 4 78.33 35.37 -20.36
N ARG A 5 78.46 34.11 -19.92
CA ARG A 5 77.52 33.00 -20.03
C ARG A 5 76.42 33.21 -18.98
N ILE A 6 75.14 33.09 -19.36
CA ILE A 6 74.02 33.02 -18.42
C ILE A 6 73.31 31.68 -18.63
N HIS A 7 73.47 30.79 -17.65
CA HIS A 7 72.68 29.59 -17.48
C HIS A 7 71.32 29.97 -16.90
N TYR A 8 70.23 29.57 -17.56
CA TYR A 8 68.92 29.47 -16.92
C TYR A 8 68.61 27.99 -16.66
N HIS A 9 68.89 27.56 -15.42
CA HIS A 9 68.23 26.40 -14.83
C HIS A 9 66.87 26.86 -14.31
N SER A 10 65.79 26.42 -14.96
CA SER A 10 64.44 26.51 -14.41
C SER A 10 64.12 25.17 -13.73
N LEU A 11 64.08 25.21 -12.40
CA LEU A 11 63.69 24.13 -11.51
C LEU A 11 62.18 23.92 -11.60
N ILE A 12 61.74 22.84 -12.26
CA ILE A 12 60.38 22.31 -12.07
C ILE A 12 60.48 21.33 -10.88
N PRO A 13 59.84 21.60 -9.73
CA PRO A 13 59.74 20.59 -8.69
C PRO A 13 58.79 19.49 -9.17
N ASN A 14 59.36 18.35 -9.54
CA ASN A 14 58.63 17.09 -9.72
C ASN A 14 58.12 16.64 -8.34
N THR A 15 56.99 17.16 -7.89
CA THR A 15 56.23 16.55 -6.79
C THR A 15 55.46 15.36 -7.35
N ARG A 16 56.19 14.27 -7.60
CA ARG A 16 55.61 12.97 -7.92
C ARG A 16 54.98 12.45 -6.64
N LEU A 17 53.71 12.81 -6.43
CA LEU A 17 52.91 12.34 -5.30
C LEU A 17 52.92 10.80 -5.33
N ASP A 18 53.59 10.21 -4.34
CA ASP A 18 53.84 8.76 -4.32
C ASP A 18 52.50 8.03 -4.28
N SER A 19 52.14 7.39 -5.39
CA SER A 19 50.86 6.68 -5.55
C SER A 19 50.67 5.60 -4.49
N ARG A 20 51.77 5.09 -3.91
CA ARG A 20 51.74 4.16 -2.78
C ARG A 20 51.30 4.83 -1.48
N LEU A 21 51.67 6.09 -1.27
CA LEU A 21 51.24 6.87 -0.11
C LEU A 21 49.75 7.20 -0.21
N LEU A 22 49.28 7.62 -1.39
CA LEU A 22 47.86 7.87 -1.64
C LEU A 22 47.01 6.61 -1.43
N LEU A 23 47.46 5.46 -1.95
CA LEU A 23 46.76 4.20 -1.77
C LEU A 23 46.67 3.81 -0.29
N LYS A 24 47.75 3.96 0.47
CA LYS A 24 47.74 3.72 1.92
C LYS A 24 46.81 4.67 2.66
N SER A 25 46.80 5.94 2.31
CA SER A 25 45.88 6.93 2.89
C SER A 25 44.42 6.62 2.58
N LEU A 26 44.10 6.21 1.35
CA LEU A 26 42.75 5.78 0.95
C LEU A 26 42.29 4.54 1.70
N ILE A 27 43.16 3.53 1.82
CA ILE A 27 42.83 2.31 2.58
C ILE A 27 42.59 2.66 4.06
N ALA A 28 43.46 3.45 4.67
CA ALA A 28 43.31 3.88 6.05
C ALA A 28 42.01 4.67 6.28
N PHE A 29 41.69 5.61 5.38
CA PHE A 29 40.44 6.37 5.44
C PHE A 29 39.20 5.47 5.35
N ASN A 30 39.18 4.51 4.42
CA ASN A 30 38.05 3.59 4.28
C ASN A 30 37.88 2.67 5.49
N ILE A 31 38.98 2.22 6.11
CA ILE A 31 38.93 1.42 7.34
C ILE A 31 38.35 2.25 8.50
N VAL A 32 38.82 3.48 8.68
CA VAL A 32 38.31 4.39 9.72
C VAL A 32 36.83 4.69 9.50
N LEU A 33 36.41 4.92 8.26
CA LEU A 33 35.02 5.16 7.92
C LEU A 33 34.13 3.94 8.20
N ALA A 34 34.63 2.73 7.89
CA ALA A 34 33.92 1.49 8.20
C ALA A 34 33.74 1.29 9.72
N VAL A 35 34.81 1.51 10.50
CA VAL A 35 34.76 1.42 11.98
C VAL A 35 33.81 2.48 12.55
N TYR A 36 33.85 3.72 12.06
CA TYR A 36 32.92 4.77 12.46
C TYR A 36 31.47 4.38 12.19
N ASN A 37 31.17 3.87 10.99
CA ASN A 37 29.82 3.40 10.65
C ASN A 37 29.35 2.25 11.55
N ILE A 38 30.23 1.31 11.88
CA ILE A 38 29.93 0.20 12.80
C ILE A 38 29.59 0.72 14.21
N ILE A 39 30.39 1.64 14.75
CA ILE A 39 30.17 2.21 16.09
C ILE A 39 28.86 3.02 16.12
N THR A 40 28.61 3.83 15.07
CA THR A 40 27.41 4.67 14.98
C THR A 40 26.13 3.84 14.80
N LEU A 41 26.23 2.69 14.11
CA LEU A 41 25.12 1.74 14.00
C LEU A 41 24.81 1.04 15.32
N GLN A 42 25.82 0.75 16.14
CA GLN A 42 25.62 0.13 17.46
C GLN A 42 25.08 1.11 18.51
N SER A 43 25.39 2.41 18.44
CA SER A 43 24.87 3.37 19.43
C SER A 43 23.38 3.69 19.24
N ASN A 44 22.85 3.54 18.02
CA ASN A 44 21.45 3.84 17.70
C ASN A 44 20.47 2.67 17.94
N THR A 45 20.96 1.47 18.26
CA THR A 45 20.12 0.29 18.55
C THR A 45 19.86 0.06 20.04
N SER A 46 20.26 1.00 20.91
CA SER A 46 20.02 0.91 22.35
C SER A 46 18.65 1.47 22.79
N SER A 47 17.62 1.38 21.95
CA SER A 47 16.24 1.35 22.44
C SER A 47 15.89 -0.11 22.73
N LYS A 48 15.44 -0.40 23.96
CA LYS A 48 15.01 -1.73 24.40
C LYS A 48 13.94 -2.27 23.45
N ALA A 49 14.34 -2.99 22.41
CA ALA A 49 13.45 -3.81 21.64
C ALA A 49 13.11 -5.02 22.52
N ASN A 50 12.01 -4.93 23.25
CA ASN A 50 11.44 -6.10 23.90
C ASN A 50 10.89 -7.00 22.79
N PRO A 51 11.46 -8.20 22.54
CA PRO A 51 10.88 -9.12 21.58
C PRO A 51 9.47 -9.49 22.07
N CYS A 52 8.46 -9.24 21.24
CA CYS A 52 7.10 -9.68 21.52
C CYS A 52 7.01 -11.19 21.24
N LEU A 53 7.25 -11.99 22.27
CA LEU A 53 7.08 -13.43 22.21
C LEU A 53 5.62 -13.73 22.54
N ILE A 54 4.80 -14.02 21.52
CA ILE A 54 3.44 -14.49 21.74
C ILE A 54 3.52 -15.99 22.02
N VAL A 55 3.50 -16.36 23.29
CA VAL A 55 3.27 -17.75 23.72
C VAL A 55 1.77 -17.97 23.72
N ILE A 56 1.25 -18.65 22.70
CA ILE A 56 -0.16 -19.07 22.68
C ILE A 56 -0.27 -20.29 23.58
N ASN A 57 -0.70 -20.10 24.82
CA ASN A 57 -1.02 -21.20 25.71
C ASN A 57 -2.44 -21.70 25.39
N THR A 58 -2.57 -22.87 24.77
CA THR A 58 -3.86 -23.51 24.49
C THR A 58 -4.40 -24.21 25.74
N SER A 59 -4.75 -23.44 26.78
CA SER A 59 -5.50 -24.03 27.89
C SER A 59 -6.94 -24.26 27.47
N LYS A 60 -7.33 -25.52 27.32
CA LYS A 60 -8.72 -25.97 27.13
C LYS A 60 -9.57 -25.45 28.30
N HIS A 61 -10.43 -24.47 28.06
CA HIS A 61 -11.43 -24.08 29.05
C HIS A 61 -12.70 -24.90 28.84
N SER A 62 -12.79 -25.98 29.61
CA SER A 62 -14.04 -26.66 29.92
C SER A 62 -14.95 -25.71 30.72
N THR A 63 -16.24 -25.84 30.48
CA THR A 63 -17.34 -25.04 31.02
C THR A 63 -17.54 -25.19 32.53
N ASN A 64 -18.06 -24.11 33.12
CA ASN A 64 -18.70 -23.97 34.45
C ASN A 64 -17.82 -23.52 35.63
N ALA A 65 -17.88 -22.21 35.92
CA ALA A 65 -17.94 -21.73 37.30
C ALA A 65 -18.62 -20.35 37.37
N HIS A 66 -19.65 -20.29 38.22
CA HIS A 66 -20.34 -19.08 38.67
C HIS A 66 -19.39 -18.07 39.33
N ASN A 67 -19.68 -16.78 39.12
CA ASN A 67 -19.42 -15.61 39.98
C ASN A 67 -18.22 -15.65 40.94
N SER A 68 -17.24 -14.78 40.68
CA SER A 68 -16.75 -13.84 41.71
C SER A 68 -16.01 -12.68 41.06
N LEU A 69 -16.40 -11.47 41.49
CA LEU A 69 -15.83 -10.17 41.17
C LEU A 69 -14.30 -10.14 41.36
N GLN A 70 -13.61 -9.48 40.42
CA GLN A 70 -12.72 -8.38 40.80
C GLN A 70 -12.81 -7.24 39.79
N LYS A 71 -13.41 -6.17 40.29
CA LYS A 71 -13.58 -4.86 39.66
C LYS A 71 -12.23 -4.14 39.75
N ALA A 72 -11.62 -3.82 38.62
CA ALA A 72 -10.52 -2.87 38.55
C ALA A 72 -11.06 -1.62 37.85
N ASP A 73 -11.20 -0.56 38.64
CA ASP A 73 -11.67 0.75 38.20
C ASP A 73 -10.67 1.33 37.18
N PHE A 74 -11.17 1.78 36.02
CA PHE A 74 -10.43 2.68 35.14
C PHE A 74 -11.34 3.86 34.77
N GLU A 75 -10.97 5.00 35.34
CA GLU A 75 -11.59 6.30 35.19
C GLU A 75 -11.36 6.84 33.76
N PRO A 76 -12.38 7.29 33.02
CA PRO A 76 -12.16 7.90 31.71
C PRO A 76 -11.66 9.34 31.87
N GLN A 77 -10.42 9.59 31.44
CA GLN A 77 -9.90 10.95 31.29
C GLN A 77 -10.63 11.68 30.16
N ASN A 78 -11.38 12.73 30.54
CA ASN A 78 -11.92 13.74 29.65
C ASN A 78 -10.77 14.49 28.95
N VAL A 79 -10.74 14.46 27.61
CA VAL A 79 -9.98 15.42 26.81
C VAL A 79 -10.96 16.17 25.92
N ALA A 80 -11.04 17.47 26.16
CA ALA A 80 -11.96 18.41 25.54
C ALA A 80 -11.67 18.62 24.05
N ASN A 81 -12.74 18.73 23.26
CA ASN A 81 -12.73 19.27 21.90
C ASN A 81 -12.40 20.78 21.94
N PRO A 82 -11.54 21.32 21.05
CA PRO A 82 -11.46 22.75 20.83
C PRO A 82 -12.59 23.24 19.91
N GLU A 83 -13.27 24.25 20.44
CA GLU A 83 -14.40 25.01 19.91
C GLU A 83 -13.99 25.87 18.70
N VAL A 84 -14.79 25.83 17.62
CA VAL A 84 -14.64 26.67 16.43
C VAL A 84 -15.46 27.94 16.63
N THR A 85 -14.81 29.07 16.88
CA THR A 85 -15.42 30.40 16.89
C THR A 85 -15.54 30.99 15.48
N PRO A 86 -16.67 31.63 15.13
CA PRO A 86 -16.89 32.22 13.80
C PRO A 86 -16.32 33.65 13.70
N ILE A 87 -15.74 33.98 12.54
CA ILE A 87 -15.29 35.34 12.20
C ILE A 87 -16.33 35.98 11.27
N ASN A 88 -16.83 37.16 11.67
CA ASN A 88 -17.70 38.05 10.91
C ASN A 88 -16.91 39.28 10.40
N GLY A 89 -17.32 39.81 9.24
CA GLY A 89 -16.93 41.12 8.65
C GLY A 89 -16.22 40.94 7.29
N GLN A 90 -16.53 41.65 6.20
CA GLN A 90 -17.24 42.90 5.90
C GLN A 90 -17.81 42.77 4.46
N LEU A 91 -19.09 43.00 4.20
CA LEU A 91 -19.71 44.25 3.72
C LEU A 91 -18.99 44.98 2.57
N PHE A 92 -19.48 44.80 1.34
CA PHE A 92 -19.49 45.84 0.30
C PHE A 92 -20.82 45.78 -0.49
N ASP A 93 -21.59 46.86 -0.33
CA ASP A 93 -22.86 47.19 -1.00
C ASP A 93 -22.54 47.99 -2.27
N THR A 94 -23.11 47.61 -3.41
CA THR A 94 -23.48 48.58 -4.46
C THR A 94 -24.84 48.21 -5.02
N ARG A 95 -25.82 49.05 -4.68
CA ARG A 95 -27.16 49.16 -5.28
C ARG A 95 -27.06 49.62 -6.73
N ASP A 96 -28.01 49.18 -7.55
CA ASP A 96 -28.83 50.05 -8.41
C ASP A 96 -30.13 49.35 -8.83
N LYS A 97 -31.19 50.15 -8.99
CA LYS A 97 -32.62 49.79 -9.15
C LYS A 97 -33.14 50.45 -10.47
N PRO A 98 -34.47 50.50 -10.77
CA PRO A 98 -35.35 49.57 -11.51
C PRO A 98 -35.89 50.13 -12.86
N SER A 99 -36.64 49.31 -13.62
CA SER A 99 -37.85 49.67 -14.40
C SER A 99 -38.36 48.43 -15.15
N ASP A 100 -39.62 48.19 -15.53
CA ASP A 100 -40.98 48.69 -15.25
C ASP A 100 -41.93 47.81 -16.14
N ARG A 101 -43.23 47.74 -15.79
CA ARG A 101 -44.42 47.32 -16.58
C ARG A 101 -44.88 45.85 -16.72
N SER A 102 -45.98 45.55 -16.00
CA SER A 102 -47.36 45.19 -16.45
C SER A 102 -47.59 44.85 -17.95
N GLU A 103 -48.48 43.97 -18.40
CA GLU A 103 -49.76 43.43 -17.88
C GLU A 103 -50.27 42.27 -18.80
N ASP A 104 -51.33 41.56 -18.35
CA ASP A 104 -52.35 40.79 -19.09
C ASP A 104 -52.29 39.24 -19.30
N LYS A 105 -53.39 38.61 -18.84
CA LYS A 105 -53.88 37.20 -18.95
C LYS A 105 -54.77 37.03 -20.21
N PRO A 106 -55.52 35.91 -20.47
CA PRO A 106 -55.43 34.48 -20.10
C PRO A 106 -55.52 33.53 -21.34
N ASN A 107 -55.16 32.24 -21.19
CA ASN A 107 -56.06 31.10 -21.52
C ASN A 107 -55.37 29.71 -21.50
N MET A 108 -56.03 28.82 -20.78
CA MET A 108 -56.47 27.46 -21.17
C MET A 108 -55.45 26.39 -21.58
N SER A 109 -55.29 25.44 -20.65
CA SER A 109 -55.21 23.98 -20.84
C SER A 109 -53.90 23.31 -21.26
N SER A 110 -53.66 22.22 -20.52
CA SER A 110 -52.89 21.00 -20.83
C SER A 110 -51.38 21.11 -20.98
N ASN A 111 -50.64 20.67 -19.95
CA ASN A 111 -49.91 19.39 -19.99
C ASN A 111 -49.10 19.18 -18.69
N ILE A 112 -49.73 18.51 -17.73
CA ILE A 112 -49.03 17.86 -16.60
C ILE A 112 -48.45 16.56 -17.15
N SER A 113 -47.26 16.59 -17.76
CA SER A 113 -46.60 15.35 -18.22
C SER A 113 -45.09 15.44 -18.48
N GLU A 114 -44.38 16.47 -18.02
CA GLU A 114 -42.93 16.56 -18.29
C GLU A 114 -42.01 16.49 -17.05
N ASP A 115 -42.57 16.39 -15.84
CA ASP A 115 -41.77 16.50 -14.61
C ASP A 115 -41.58 15.17 -13.83
N LYS A 116 -42.15 14.06 -14.31
CA LYS A 116 -42.03 12.75 -13.63
C LYS A 116 -40.96 11.83 -14.23
N THR A 117 -40.42 12.15 -15.40
CA THR A 117 -39.42 11.33 -16.11
C THR A 117 -37.99 11.82 -15.91
N LYS A 118 -37.76 12.96 -15.25
CA LYS A 118 -36.41 13.45 -14.88
C LYS A 118 -35.91 13.00 -13.50
N ILE A 119 -36.78 12.44 -12.66
CA ILE A 119 -36.42 12.04 -11.28
C ILE A 119 -36.14 10.52 -11.15
N LEU A 120 -36.38 9.72 -12.19
CA LEU A 120 -36.17 8.27 -12.15
C LEU A 120 -34.92 7.76 -12.90
N ASN A 121 -33.87 8.59 -13.03
CA ASN A 121 -32.58 8.18 -13.60
C ASN A 121 -31.38 8.55 -12.72
N ALA A 122 -31.60 8.76 -11.42
CA ALA A 122 -30.52 8.56 -10.47
C ALA A 122 -30.29 7.04 -10.36
N ARG A 123 -29.49 6.47 -11.27
CA ARG A 123 -28.81 5.19 -11.03
C ARG A 123 -28.16 5.34 -9.66
N THR A 124 -28.74 4.70 -8.65
CA THR A 124 -28.08 4.42 -7.38
C THR A 124 -26.87 3.57 -7.71
N ARG A 125 -25.75 4.22 -8.06
CA ARG A 125 -24.46 3.55 -8.20
C ARG A 125 -24.23 2.89 -6.84
N ALA A 126 -24.01 1.57 -6.85
CA ALA A 126 -23.65 0.85 -5.64
C ALA A 126 -22.53 1.63 -4.92
N PRO A 127 -22.53 1.66 -3.58
CA PRO A 127 -21.49 2.35 -2.84
C PRO A 127 -20.12 1.78 -3.23
N ILE A 128 -19.18 2.67 -3.56
CA ILE A 128 -17.79 2.31 -3.86
C ILE A 128 -17.19 1.74 -2.57
N TRP A 129 -16.79 0.46 -2.58
CA TRP A 129 -16.23 -0.23 -1.40
C TRP A 129 -14.74 0.01 -1.18
N TRP A 130 -14.04 0.44 -2.22
CA TRP A 130 -12.61 0.71 -2.20
C TRP A 130 -12.35 2.20 -2.02
N SER A 131 -11.13 2.57 -1.63
CA SER A 131 -10.78 3.97 -1.46
C SER A 131 -9.35 4.26 -1.92
N THR A 132 -9.11 5.49 -2.35
CA THR A 132 -7.78 5.95 -2.74
C THR A 132 -7.16 6.77 -1.63
N GLU A 133 -5.85 6.65 -1.45
CA GLU A 133 -5.05 7.60 -0.69
C GLU A 133 -3.71 7.85 -1.37
N THR A 134 -3.09 8.99 -1.07
CA THR A 134 -1.74 9.31 -1.53
C THR A 134 -0.77 9.18 -0.36
N ARG A 135 0.38 8.55 -0.60
CA ARG A 135 1.46 8.38 0.37
C ARG A 135 2.79 8.79 -0.27
N GLY A 136 3.21 10.03 -0.03
CA GLY A 136 4.39 10.58 -0.70
C GLY A 136 4.20 10.60 -2.22
N SER A 137 5.09 9.95 -2.96
CA SER A 137 5.03 9.82 -4.42
C SER A 137 4.17 8.65 -4.91
N TYR A 138 3.45 7.96 -4.03
CA TYR A 138 2.65 6.78 -4.36
C TYR A 138 1.16 7.03 -4.20
N THR A 139 0.38 6.45 -5.10
CA THR A 139 -1.06 6.32 -4.97
C THR A 139 -1.39 4.91 -4.52
N VAL A 140 -2.30 4.78 -3.56
CA VAL A 140 -2.73 3.51 -2.95
C VAL A 140 -4.21 3.33 -3.17
N LEU A 141 -4.60 2.20 -3.75
CA LEU A 141 -5.98 1.73 -3.85
C LEU A 141 -6.22 0.69 -2.75
N LYS A 142 -6.88 1.12 -1.68
CA LYS A 142 -7.21 0.31 -0.51
C LYS A 142 -8.44 -0.54 -0.78
N ASN A 143 -8.38 -1.81 -0.36
CA ASN A 143 -9.42 -2.81 -0.59
C ASN A 143 -9.95 -2.82 -2.04
N PHE A 144 -9.04 -2.67 -3.02
CA PHE A 144 -9.41 -2.58 -4.42
C PHE A 144 -10.20 -3.82 -4.86
N ILE A 145 -9.67 -5.01 -4.57
CA ILE A 145 -10.38 -6.28 -4.72
C ILE A 145 -10.49 -6.91 -3.31
N PRO A 146 -11.68 -6.90 -2.67
CA PRO A 146 -11.85 -7.49 -1.35
C PRO A 146 -11.89 -9.03 -1.41
N GLY A 147 -11.56 -9.68 -0.29
CA GLY A 147 -11.93 -11.07 -0.07
C GLY A 147 -13.43 -11.17 0.19
N ASP A 148 -14.04 -12.29 -0.21
CA ASP A 148 -15.49 -12.49 -0.09
C ASP A 148 -15.90 -12.70 1.38
N ASP A 149 -15.05 -13.34 2.18
CA ASP A 149 -15.28 -13.58 3.60
C ASP A 149 -14.87 -12.37 4.44
N LYS A 150 -15.62 -12.11 5.50
CA LYS A 150 -15.26 -11.10 6.51
C LYS A 150 -14.72 -11.79 7.76
N PRO A 151 -13.51 -11.44 8.25
CA PRO A 151 -13.01 -12.01 9.49
C PRO A 151 -13.78 -11.46 10.68
N GLN A 152 -13.73 -12.23 11.77
CA GLN A 152 -14.03 -11.72 13.11
C GLN A 152 -12.83 -10.89 13.60
N PRO A 153 -12.95 -9.55 13.78
CA PRO A 153 -11.77 -8.70 13.95
C PRO A 153 -10.92 -8.99 15.19
N LEU A 154 -11.49 -9.57 16.25
CA LEU A 154 -10.81 -9.84 17.52
C LEU A 154 -10.40 -11.30 17.71
N GLU A 155 -10.89 -12.21 16.87
CA GLU A 155 -10.74 -13.67 17.05
C GLU A 155 -9.80 -14.30 16.01
N SER A 156 -9.26 -13.50 15.09
CA SER A 156 -8.40 -13.98 14.01
C SER A 156 -7.17 -13.10 13.83
N VAL A 157 -6.17 -13.65 13.13
CA VAL A 157 -4.92 -12.97 12.78
C VAL A 157 -4.87 -12.85 11.26
N THR A 158 -4.68 -11.62 10.75
CA THR A 158 -4.48 -11.37 9.33
C THR A 158 -3.00 -11.51 9.00
N LEU A 159 -2.67 -12.38 8.05
CA LEU A 159 -1.34 -12.40 7.46
C LEU A 159 -1.22 -11.23 6.51
N THR A 160 -0.19 -10.41 6.69
CA THR A 160 0.06 -9.23 5.85
C THR A 160 1.30 -9.49 5.02
N THR A 161 1.16 -9.33 3.70
CA THR A 161 2.23 -9.62 2.76
C THR A 161 2.18 -8.67 1.57
N GLN A 162 3.20 -8.74 0.71
CA GLN A 162 3.43 -7.77 -0.33
C GLN A 162 4.26 -8.36 -1.47
N GLY A 163 4.09 -7.81 -2.67
CA GLY A 163 4.82 -8.29 -3.84
C GLY A 163 4.64 -7.41 -5.08
N THR A 164 5.13 -7.92 -6.20
CA THR A 164 4.79 -7.50 -7.56
C THR A 164 4.04 -8.65 -8.24
N HIS A 165 3.64 -8.48 -9.51
CA HIS A 165 3.06 -9.57 -10.31
C HIS A 165 3.89 -10.85 -10.16
N SER A 166 5.23 -10.78 -10.27
CA SER A 166 6.12 -11.96 -10.24
C SER A 166 6.00 -12.89 -9.02
N PHE A 167 5.36 -12.44 -7.93
CA PHE A 167 5.22 -13.23 -6.70
C PHE A 167 3.80 -13.69 -6.41
N LEU A 168 2.77 -13.28 -7.18
CA LEU A 168 1.38 -13.53 -6.76
C LEU A 168 0.99 -15.01 -6.77
N TYR A 169 1.72 -15.86 -7.49
CA TYR A 169 1.52 -17.32 -7.45
C TYR A 169 1.72 -17.91 -6.03
N HIS A 170 2.48 -17.25 -5.16
CA HIS A 170 2.69 -17.68 -3.78
C HIS A 170 1.41 -17.60 -2.92
N ILE A 171 0.43 -16.77 -3.31
CA ILE A 171 -0.78 -16.51 -2.53
C ILE A 171 -1.61 -17.77 -2.31
N GLU A 172 -1.69 -18.64 -3.32
CA GLU A 172 -2.40 -19.92 -3.18
C GLU A 172 -1.77 -20.78 -2.07
N ASN A 173 -0.44 -20.93 -2.09
CA ASN A 173 0.29 -21.70 -1.06
C ASN A 173 0.19 -21.06 0.33
N LEU A 174 0.25 -19.73 0.42
CA LEU A 174 0.04 -19.02 1.68
C LEU A 174 -1.36 -19.29 2.23
N CYS A 175 -2.37 -19.17 1.39
CA CYS A 175 -3.77 -19.37 1.75
C CYS A 175 -4.07 -20.83 2.16
N LEU A 176 -3.45 -21.80 1.50
CA LEU A 176 -3.53 -23.21 1.88
C LEU A 176 -2.86 -23.52 3.23
N ARG A 177 -1.96 -22.66 3.73
CA ARG A 177 -1.22 -22.89 4.98
C ARG A 177 -1.63 -21.95 6.12
N TRP A 178 -2.26 -20.83 5.78
CA TRP A 178 -2.75 -19.83 6.71
C TRP A 178 -4.27 -19.88 6.78
N ASP A 179 -4.82 -20.26 7.93
CA ASP A 179 -6.27 -20.40 8.08
C ASP A 179 -6.99 -19.05 8.31
N GLY A 180 -6.25 -17.96 8.55
CA GLY A 180 -6.79 -16.62 8.68
C GLY A 180 -6.92 -15.87 7.36
N HIS A 181 -7.34 -14.60 7.44
CA HIS A 181 -7.37 -13.69 6.29
C HIS A 181 -5.96 -13.27 5.87
N ILE A 182 -5.83 -12.89 4.59
CA ILE A 182 -4.58 -12.39 4.02
C ILE A 182 -4.83 -11.00 3.44
N SER A 183 -4.00 -10.03 3.84
CA SER A 183 -3.96 -8.70 3.23
C SER A 183 -2.69 -8.56 2.40
N VAL A 184 -2.87 -8.31 1.10
CA VAL A 184 -1.81 -8.28 0.11
C VAL A 184 -1.72 -6.89 -0.49
N ALA A 185 -0.55 -6.25 -0.39
CA ALA A 185 -0.25 -5.03 -1.13
C ALA A 185 0.63 -5.34 -2.35
N VAL A 186 0.16 -4.98 -3.54
CA VAL A 186 0.86 -5.25 -4.81
C VAL A 186 1.29 -3.93 -5.43
N TYR A 187 2.59 -3.81 -5.73
CA TYR A 187 3.11 -2.68 -6.50
C TYR A 187 2.96 -2.96 -8.00
N ALA A 188 2.26 -2.06 -8.70
CA ALA A 188 1.87 -2.24 -10.09
C ALA A 188 1.84 -0.89 -10.84
N PRO A 189 2.99 -0.28 -11.15
CA PRO A 189 3.06 0.99 -11.87
C PRO A 189 2.70 0.86 -13.35
N GLY A 190 2.06 1.88 -13.92
CA GLY A 190 1.78 1.96 -15.36
C GLY A 190 1.09 0.72 -15.93
N LEU A 191 1.73 0.07 -16.90
CA LEU A 191 1.21 -1.12 -17.57
C LEU A 191 1.26 -2.40 -16.72
N ASP A 192 1.98 -2.41 -15.59
CA ASP A 192 1.94 -3.54 -14.66
C ASP A 192 0.57 -3.63 -13.96
N PHE A 193 -0.20 -2.54 -13.93
CA PHE A 193 -1.51 -2.47 -13.27
C PHE A 193 -2.55 -3.43 -13.89
N PRO A 194 -2.92 -3.34 -15.19
CA PRO A 194 -3.85 -4.29 -15.82
C PRO A 194 -3.38 -5.74 -15.68
N LEU A 195 -2.08 -5.99 -15.84
CA LEU A 195 -1.49 -7.31 -15.64
C LEU A 195 -1.78 -7.86 -14.23
N VAL A 196 -1.48 -7.08 -13.20
CA VAL A 196 -1.72 -7.48 -11.80
C VAL A 196 -3.20 -7.74 -11.54
N VAL A 197 -4.09 -6.87 -12.03
CA VAL A 197 -5.54 -7.06 -11.86
C VAL A 197 -6.00 -8.36 -12.51
N ASN A 198 -5.60 -8.62 -13.76
CA ASN A 198 -5.93 -9.87 -14.46
C ASN A 198 -5.38 -11.11 -13.74
N LEU A 199 -4.16 -11.06 -13.20
CA LEU A 199 -3.60 -12.14 -12.40
C LEU A 199 -4.38 -12.37 -11.10
N ILE A 200 -4.85 -11.31 -10.43
CA ILE A 200 -5.68 -11.44 -9.24
C ILE A 200 -7.02 -12.12 -9.58
N HIS A 201 -7.67 -11.71 -10.68
CA HIS A 201 -8.91 -12.34 -11.14
C HIS A 201 -8.69 -13.81 -11.53
N TYR A 202 -7.60 -14.11 -12.23
CA TYR A 202 -7.18 -15.47 -12.54
C TYR A 202 -7.01 -16.31 -11.27
N LEU A 203 -6.27 -15.83 -10.28
CA LEU A 203 -6.07 -16.54 -9.01
C LEU A 203 -7.41 -16.79 -8.30
N ARG A 204 -8.31 -15.79 -8.28
CA ARG A 204 -9.64 -15.91 -7.66
C ARG A 204 -10.59 -16.87 -8.40
N LYS A 205 -10.45 -17.04 -9.73
CA LYS A 205 -11.31 -17.91 -10.56
C LYS A 205 -10.76 -19.32 -10.68
N CYS A 206 -9.44 -19.48 -10.79
CA CYS A 206 -8.79 -20.72 -11.24
C CYS A 206 -7.93 -21.42 -10.18
N ARG A 207 -7.62 -20.77 -9.05
CA ARG A 207 -6.86 -21.38 -7.95
C ARG A 207 -7.77 -21.74 -6.78
N ASP A 208 -7.18 -22.23 -5.70
CA ASP A 208 -7.92 -22.65 -4.52
C ASP A 208 -8.98 -21.59 -4.10
N PRO A 209 -10.24 -22.01 -3.82
CA PRO A 209 -11.31 -21.09 -3.43
C PRO A 209 -10.97 -20.19 -2.24
N CYS A 210 -10.05 -20.62 -1.37
CA CYS A 210 -9.60 -19.82 -0.24
C CYS A 210 -8.99 -18.47 -0.69
N VAL A 211 -8.37 -18.39 -1.88
CA VAL A 211 -7.80 -17.14 -2.40
C VAL A 211 -8.90 -16.10 -2.60
N LYS A 212 -10.02 -16.51 -3.21
CA LYS A 212 -11.20 -15.67 -3.40
C LYS A 212 -11.86 -15.28 -2.08
N ALA A 213 -11.96 -16.24 -1.17
CA ALA A 213 -12.63 -16.05 0.12
C ALA A 213 -11.83 -15.15 1.08
N LYS A 214 -10.55 -15.46 1.31
CA LYS A 214 -9.77 -14.93 2.44
C LYS A 214 -8.76 -13.83 2.07
N THR A 215 -8.53 -13.56 0.78
CA THR A 215 -7.48 -12.62 0.34
C THR A 215 -8.06 -11.27 -0.08
N SER A 216 -7.59 -10.20 0.56
CA SER A 216 -7.86 -8.81 0.21
C SER A 216 -6.65 -8.18 -0.48
N TRP A 217 -6.91 -7.43 -1.56
CA TRP A 217 -5.88 -6.89 -2.44
C TRP A 217 -5.88 -5.37 -2.41
N HIS A 218 -4.68 -4.80 -2.29
CA HIS A 218 -4.43 -3.37 -2.31
C HIS A 218 -3.39 -3.08 -3.38
N LEU A 219 -3.63 -2.08 -4.22
CA LEU A 219 -2.71 -1.75 -5.30
C LEU A 219 -1.96 -0.47 -4.99
N VAL A 220 -0.67 -0.44 -5.32
CA VAL A 220 0.21 0.70 -5.12
C VAL A 220 0.93 0.99 -6.43
N TYR A 221 1.01 2.25 -6.81
CA TYR A 221 1.76 2.69 -7.99
C TYR A 221 2.33 4.08 -7.76
N ASP A 222 3.38 4.43 -8.50
CA ASP A 222 3.89 5.81 -8.50
C ASP A 222 2.83 6.76 -9.05
N THR A 223 2.55 7.85 -8.35
CA THR A 223 1.53 8.83 -8.76
C THR A 223 1.81 9.41 -10.14
N LEU A 224 3.08 9.51 -10.54
CA LEU A 224 3.49 9.92 -11.88
C LEU A 224 3.25 8.86 -12.96
N HIS A 225 3.11 7.59 -12.57
CA HIS A 225 2.90 6.44 -13.45
C HIS A 225 1.53 5.80 -13.16
N ASN A 226 0.48 6.63 -13.15
CA ASN A 226 -0.90 6.18 -13.03
C ASN A 226 -1.28 5.26 -14.20
N PRO A 227 -2.03 4.17 -13.99
CA PRO A 227 -2.65 3.44 -15.10
C PRO A 227 -3.40 4.42 -16.04
N HIS A 228 -3.15 4.28 -17.34
CA HIS A 228 -3.70 5.17 -18.38
C HIS A 228 -5.23 5.11 -18.52
N SER A 229 -5.87 4.06 -18.00
CA SER A 229 -7.33 3.97 -17.92
C SER A 229 -7.86 4.55 -16.62
N ASN A 230 -9.02 5.19 -16.69
CA ASN A 230 -9.75 5.66 -15.52
C ASN A 230 -10.10 4.44 -14.65
N ALA A 231 -9.30 4.15 -13.62
CA ALA A 231 -9.52 3.10 -12.63
C ALA A 231 -10.82 3.35 -11.85
N SER A 232 -11.96 3.20 -12.53
CA SER A 232 -13.27 3.51 -11.99
C SER A 232 -13.76 2.35 -11.13
N TYR A 233 -13.40 1.12 -11.52
CA TYR A 233 -13.68 -0.12 -10.80
C TYR A 233 -12.63 -1.19 -11.11
N PRO A 234 -12.41 -2.17 -10.21
CA PRO A 234 -11.50 -3.29 -10.46
C PRO A 234 -11.77 -4.03 -11.77
N ASP A 235 -13.05 -4.29 -12.06
CA ASP A 235 -13.46 -5.05 -13.24
C ASP A 235 -13.19 -4.31 -14.56
N SER A 236 -12.88 -3.01 -14.54
CA SER A 236 -12.63 -2.23 -15.77
C SER A 236 -11.35 -2.64 -16.53
N TYR A 237 -10.51 -3.46 -15.91
CA TYR A 237 -9.26 -3.98 -16.49
C TYR A 237 -9.37 -5.44 -16.94
N VAL A 238 -10.49 -6.09 -16.62
CA VAL A 238 -10.76 -7.47 -17.02
C VAL A 238 -11.17 -7.41 -18.48
N GLU A 239 -10.29 -7.88 -19.37
CA GLU A 239 -10.72 -8.22 -20.73
C GLU A 239 -11.78 -9.33 -20.61
N ASP A 240 -12.85 -9.31 -21.43
CA ASP A 240 -13.97 -10.28 -21.46
C ASP A 240 -13.52 -11.72 -21.85
N MET A 241 -12.39 -12.16 -21.34
CA MET A 241 -11.79 -13.46 -21.56
C MET A 241 -12.24 -14.41 -20.46
N ASP A 242 -12.77 -15.54 -20.88
CA ASP A 242 -12.81 -16.70 -20.01
C ASP A 242 -11.37 -17.10 -19.69
N PHE A 243 -10.97 -16.91 -18.44
CA PHE A 243 -9.70 -17.44 -17.95
C PHE A 243 -9.64 -18.96 -18.15
N ASP A 244 -8.66 -19.40 -18.93
CA ASP A 244 -8.32 -20.81 -19.08
C ASP A 244 -7.54 -21.27 -17.83
N CYS A 245 -8.23 -21.99 -16.94
CA CYS A 245 -7.65 -22.47 -15.70
C CYS A 245 -6.61 -23.59 -15.89
N THR A 246 -6.43 -24.11 -17.11
CA THR A 246 -5.37 -25.08 -17.43
C THR A 246 -4.02 -24.41 -17.65
N GLN A 247 -3.99 -23.11 -17.96
CA GLN A 247 -2.74 -22.35 -18.08
C GLN A 247 -2.02 -22.29 -16.74
N SER A 248 -0.70 -22.32 -16.78
CA SER A 248 0.17 -22.07 -15.65
C SER A 248 0.31 -20.57 -15.37
N TYR A 249 0.77 -20.24 -14.17
CA TYR A 249 1.04 -18.84 -13.81
C TYR A 249 2.12 -18.22 -14.71
N SER A 250 3.16 -18.99 -15.04
CA SER A 250 4.25 -18.55 -15.91
C SER A 250 3.75 -18.23 -17.31
N GLU A 251 2.89 -19.07 -17.91
CA GLU A 251 2.34 -18.81 -19.25
C GLU A 251 1.53 -17.51 -19.33
N LEU A 252 0.90 -17.09 -18.23
CA LEU A 252 0.20 -15.80 -18.15
C LEU A 252 1.16 -14.62 -18.09
N THR A 253 2.30 -14.78 -17.41
CA THR A 253 3.29 -13.71 -17.23
C THR A 253 4.32 -13.65 -18.37
N ASP A 254 4.62 -14.76 -19.03
CA ASP A 254 5.64 -14.85 -20.09
C ASP A 254 5.26 -14.02 -21.33
N ARG A 255 3.98 -13.70 -21.50
CA ARG A 255 3.51 -12.76 -22.53
C ARG A 255 4.01 -11.32 -22.29
N PHE A 256 4.51 -11.03 -21.10
CA PHE A 256 5.03 -9.74 -20.69
C PHE A 256 6.57 -9.83 -20.61
N ASN A 257 7.24 -9.67 -21.77
CA ASN A 257 8.70 -9.76 -21.90
C ASN A 257 9.46 -8.87 -20.91
N THR A 258 8.93 -7.68 -20.64
CA THR A 258 9.45 -6.72 -19.67
C THR A 258 8.29 -6.09 -18.90
N THR A 259 8.61 -5.55 -17.72
CA THR A 259 7.61 -4.93 -16.85
C THR A 259 7.80 -3.44 -16.88
N PHE A 260 6.71 -2.69 -16.72
CA PHE A 260 6.76 -1.23 -16.71
C PHE A 260 7.78 -0.73 -15.68
N ARG A 261 7.78 -1.36 -14.49
CA ARG A 261 8.77 -1.10 -13.44
C ARG A 261 10.22 -1.27 -13.94
N SER A 262 10.51 -2.34 -14.67
CA SER A 262 11.88 -2.62 -15.15
C SER A 262 12.29 -1.64 -16.23
N ASP A 263 11.41 -1.38 -17.18
CA ASP A 263 11.66 -0.49 -18.32
C ASP A 263 11.92 0.96 -17.87
N HIS A 264 11.26 1.39 -16.78
CA HIS A 264 11.41 2.71 -16.20
C HIS A 264 12.38 2.75 -15.01
N SER A 265 13.07 1.64 -14.71
CA SER A 265 14.02 1.51 -13.60
C SER A 265 13.44 1.97 -12.24
N LEU A 266 12.17 1.67 -11.99
CA LEU A 266 11.48 2.12 -10.78
C LEU A 266 11.88 1.27 -9.56
N PRO A 267 12.29 1.91 -8.45
CA PRO A 267 12.64 1.21 -7.23
C PRO A 267 11.42 0.54 -6.62
N TYR A 268 11.62 -0.62 -5.99
CA TYR A 268 10.53 -1.29 -5.29
C TYR A 268 10.23 -0.60 -3.95
N PRO A 269 9.02 -0.06 -3.72
CA PRO A 269 8.73 0.72 -2.53
C PRO A 269 8.35 -0.18 -1.34
N ILE A 270 9.28 -1.05 -0.92
CA ILE A 270 9.07 -2.11 0.07
C ILE A 270 8.39 -1.63 1.36
N ASN A 271 8.80 -0.48 1.88
CA ASN A 271 8.23 0.08 3.11
C ASN A 271 6.80 0.61 2.92
N VAL A 272 6.46 1.07 1.73
CA VAL A 272 5.10 1.54 1.41
C VAL A 272 4.17 0.33 1.34
N VAL A 273 4.51 -0.68 0.55
CA VAL A 273 3.65 -1.86 0.37
C VAL A 273 3.47 -2.66 1.66
N ARG A 274 4.52 -2.84 2.48
CA ARG A 274 4.38 -3.46 3.82
C ARG A 274 3.40 -2.70 4.71
N ASN A 275 3.47 -1.37 4.73
CA ASN A 275 2.56 -0.55 5.52
C ASN A 275 1.13 -0.54 4.97
N VAL A 276 0.96 -0.58 3.65
CA VAL A 276 -0.36 -0.67 3.01
C VAL A 276 -1.03 -1.98 3.40
N ALA A 277 -0.35 -3.13 3.29
CA ALA A 277 -0.91 -4.41 3.74
C ALA A 277 -1.24 -4.39 5.24
N ARG A 278 -0.30 -3.89 6.05
CA ARG A 278 -0.49 -3.81 7.51
C ARG A 278 -1.69 -2.98 7.93
N LEU A 279 -1.86 -1.79 7.36
CA LEU A 279 -2.87 -0.82 7.78
C LEU A 279 -4.27 -1.15 7.23
N ASN A 280 -4.36 -2.02 6.23
CA ASN A 280 -5.61 -2.48 5.65
C ASN A 280 -5.96 -3.93 6.07
N ALA A 281 -5.21 -4.50 7.02
CA ALA A 281 -5.56 -5.76 7.65
C ALA A 281 -6.96 -5.68 8.29
N GLN A 282 -7.74 -6.73 8.14
CA GLN A 282 -9.15 -6.76 8.57
C GLN A 282 -9.33 -7.20 10.03
N THR A 283 -8.24 -7.58 10.71
CA THR A 283 -8.24 -8.01 12.12
C THR A 283 -7.33 -7.13 12.97
N LYS A 284 -7.56 -7.14 14.28
CA LYS A 284 -6.73 -6.43 15.27
C LYS A 284 -5.31 -6.97 15.34
N TYR A 285 -5.17 -8.29 15.27
CA TYR A 285 -3.88 -8.97 15.30
C TYR A 285 -3.38 -9.21 13.88
N ILE A 286 -2.10 -8.98 13.66
CA ILE A 286 -1.44 -9.06 12.36
C ILE A 286 -0.20 -9.94 12.45
N PHE A 287 0.05 -10.71 11.40
CA PHE A 287 1.29 -11.45 11.21
C PHE A 287 1.94 -10.99 9.91
N ALA A 288 3.02 -10.20 10.01
CA ALA A 288 3.73 -9.70 8.83
C ALA A 288 4.74 -10.74 8.34
N SER A 289 4.62 -11.14 7.07
CA SER A 289 5.51 -12.11 6.43
C SER A 289 5.72 -11.77 4.96
N ASP A 290 6.94 -11.93 4.47
CA ASP A 290 7.20 -11.82 3.04
C ASP A 290 6.51 -12.98 2.29
N ILE A 291 6.10 -12.72 1.05
CA ILE A 291 5.12 -13.53 0.32
C ILE A 291 5.62 -14.96 0.00
N GLU A 292 6.93 -15.14 -0.09
CA GLU A 292 7.60 -16.42 -0.33
C GLU A 292 7.85 -17.24 0.93
N LEU A 293 7.58 -16.67 2.12
CA LEU A 293 7.81 -17.32 3.41
C LEU A 293 6.53 -18.00 3.90
N TYR A 294 6.45 -19.30 3.61
CA TYR A 294 5.29 -20.12 3.98
C TYR A 294 5.34 -20.58 5.45
N PRO A 295 4.21 -20.52 6.18
CA PRO A 295 4.10 -21.19 7.47
C PRO A 295 4.39 -22.69 7.37
N SER A 296 4.94 -23.27 8.43
CA SER A 296 5.13 -24.72 8.56
C SER A 296 3.77 -25.43 8.63
N LEU A 297 3.70 -26.67 8.12
CA LEU A 297 2.45 -27.44 8.03
C LEU A 297 1.81 -27.78 9.39
N LEU A 298 2.57 -27.70 10.49
CA LEU A 298 2.11 -28.01 11.85
C LEU A 298 0.94 -27.13 12.34
N SER A 299 0.64 -26.00 11.68
CA SER A 299 -0.44 -25.10 12.08
C SER A 299 -1.86 -25.64 11.83
N LYS A 300 -2.03 -26.68 11.00
CA LYS A 300 -3.35 -27.23 10.65
C LYS A 300 -3.70 -28.55 11.34
N GLU A 301 -2.72 -29.26 11.88
CA GLU A 301 -2.94 -30.58 12.49
C GLU A 301 -3.42 -30.49 13.94
N GLU A 302 -3.07 -29.42 14.66
CA GLU A 302 -3.51 -29.23 16.05
C GLU A 302 -4.97 -28.77 16.20
N SER A 303 -5.65 -28.35 15.12
CA SER A 303 -7.07 -27.99 15.18
C SER A 303 -8.04 -29.16 15.01
N LYS A 304 -7.51 -30.38 14.83
CA LYS A 304 -8.31 -31.61 14.61
C LYS A 304 -8.29 -32.61 15.78
N TYR A 305 -7.65 -32.27 16.91
CA TYR A 305 -7.55 -33.13 18.10
C TYR A 305 -7.94 -32.43 19.41
#